data_AF-A0A0A2GU35-F1
#
_entry.id   AF-A0A0A2GU35-F1
#
_cell.length_a   1.000
_cell.length_b   1.000
_cell.length_c   1.000
_cell.angle_alpha   90.00
_cell.angle_beta   90.00
_cell.angle_gamma   90.00
#
_symmetry.space_group_name_H-M   'P 1'
#
loop_
_entity.id
_entity.type
_entity.pdbx_description
1 polymer ?
#
loop_
_entity_poly.entity_id
_entity_poly.type
_entity_poly.pdbx_seq_one_letter_code
_entity_poly.pdbx_strand_id
1 'polypeptide(L)'
;MSTEDNKIPGDKPENDGKRMADEAKDAVNDFAEDAKETAKEFSQSAKEEWNKVTGSAESKKVLAGILAIFLGAFGVHKFILGYQKEGIIMLVLSVVGIVLSCVGIGVLLVWAVGLVGLIEGIIYLTKSDEEFYNTYQAGRKPWF
;
A
#
# COMPACT_ATOMS: atom_id res chain seq x y z
N MET A 1 9.96 39.09 57.53
CA MET A 1 10.80 37.90 57.70
C MET A 1 10.85 37.22 56.35
N SER A 2 11.83 37.60 55.53
CA SER A 2 12.01 37.08 54.17
C SER A 2 12.48 35.64 54.26
N THR A 3 11.84 34.73 53.52
CA THR A 3 12.34 33.37 53.40
C THR A 3 13.48 33.38 52.39
N GLU A 4 14.69 33.49 52.93
CA GLU A 4 15.96 33.39 52.21
C GLU A 4 16.09 31.99 51.57
N ASP A 5 16.08 31.99 50.24
CA ASP A 5 17.03 31.30 49.36
C ASP A 5 18.05 30.39 50.06
N ASN A 6 17.66 29.13 50.34
CA ASN A 6 18.61 28.09 50.69
C ASN A 6 19.31 27.56 49.43
N LYS A 7 20.19 28.39 48.87
CA LYS A 7 21.13 28.00 47.82
C LYS A 7 22.31 27.29 48.49
N ILE A 8 22.38 25.97 48.37
CA ILE A 8 23.52 25.16 48.81
C ILE A 8 24.80 25.68 48.12
N PRO A 9 25.80 26.20 48.86
CA PRO A 9 27.03 26.71 48.27
C PRO A 9 28.09 25.60 48.34
N GLY A 10 28.39 24.92 47.23
CA GLY A 10 29.47 23.93 47.28
C GLY A 10 29.72 22.98 46.10
N ASP A 11 28.85 22.86 45.10
CA ASP A 11 29.16 22.03 43.93
C ASP A 11 29.88 22.83 42.85
N LYS A 12 30.94 22.25 42.27
CA LYS A 12 31.65 22.86 41.15
C LYS A 12 30.63 23.19 40.05
N PRO A 13 30.73 24.33 39.35
CA PRO A 13 29.81 24.69 38.27
C PRO A 13 29.71 23.61 37.17
N GLU A 14 30.70 22.72 37.11
CA GLU A 14 30.72 21.52 36.27
C GLU A 14 29.62 20.49 36.61
N ASN A 15 29.20 20.36 37.87
CA ASN A 15 28.25 19.33 38.32
C ASN A 15 26.78 19.72 38.04
N ASP A 16 26.42 20.99 38.25
CA ASP A 16 25.11 21.53 37.87
C ASP A 16 24.90 21.47 36.34
N GLY A 17 25.95 21.78 35.57
CA GLY A 17 25.91 21.66 34.11
C GLY A 17 25.72 20.22 33.63
N LYS A 18 26.32 19.23 34.31
CA LYS A 18 26.11 17.81 33.99
C LYS A 18 24.70 17.35 34.28
N ARG A 19 24.12 17.75 35.42
CA ARG A 19 22.72 17.43 35.76
C ARG A 19 21.73 18.00 34.74
N MET A 20 21.88 19.27 34.34
CA MET A 20 21.01 19.87 33.33
C MET A 20 21.15 19.17 31.97
N ALA A 21 22.36 18.73 31.61
CA ALA A 21 22.59 17.99 30.38
C ALA A 21 21.98 16.59 30.40
N ASP A 22 21.97 15.92 31.55
CA ASP A 22 21.36 14.60 31.70
C ASP A 22 19.83 14.68 31.73
N GLU A 23 19.24 15.66 32.42
CA GLU A 23 17.78 15.91 32.37
C GLU A 23 17.31 16.26 30.95
N ALA A 24 18.09 17.05 30.20
CA ALA A 24 17.79 17.36 28.81
C ALA A 24 17.88 16.12 27.90
N LYS A 25 18.80 15.19 28.15
CA LYS A 25 18.91 13.93 27.40
C LYS A 25 17.75 13.00 27.70
N ASP A 26 17.35 12.89 28.96
CA ASP A 26 16.25 12.02 29.37
C ASP A 26 14.93 12.51 28.76
N ALA A 27 14.65 13.82 28.80
CA ALA A 27 13.48 14.40 28.14
C ALA A 27 13.47 14.17 26.61
N VAL A 28 14.64 14.20 25.97
CA VAL A 28 14.77 13.92 24.53
C VAL A 28 14.60 12.43 24.23
N ASN A 29 15.09 11.55 25.11
CA ASN A 29 14.94 10.10 24.96
C ASN A 29 13.47 9.69 25.11
N ASP A 30 12.78 10.18 26.14
CA ASP A 30 11.35 9.92 26.35
C ASP A 30 10.52 10.39 25.15
N PHE A 31 10.76 11.62 24.67
CA PHE A 31 10.06 12.12 23.48
C PHE A 31 10.36 11.29 22.22
N ALA A 32 11.61 10.82 22.06
CA ALA A 32 11.98 9.95 20.95
C ALA A 32 11.37 8.55 21.05
N GLU A 33 11.15 8.05 22.27
CA GLU A 33 10.50 6.77 22.53
C GLU A 33 9.00 6.87 22.21
N ASP A 34 8.31 7.89 22.71
CA ASP A 34 6.90 8.18 22.40
C ASP A 34 6.67 8.37 20.89
N ALA A 35 7.57 9.09 20.22
CA ALA A 35 7.50 9.28 18.77
C ALA A 35 7.69 7.96 18.01
N LYS A 36 8.60 7.09 18.48
CA LYS A 36 8.81 5.75 17.90
C LYS A 36 7.64 4.82 18.18
N GLU A 37 7.04 4.89 19.36
CA GLU A 37 5.86 4.10 19.71
C GLU A 37 4.67 4.49 18.84
N THR A 38 4.38 5.79 18.74
CA THR A 38 3.34 6.33 17.85
C THR A 38 3.56 5.90 16.39
N ALA A 39 4.79 5.96 15.90
CA ALA A 39 5.14 5.51 14.55
C ALA A 39 4.95 3.99 14.35
N LYS A 40 5.28 3.18 15.37
CA LYS A 40 5.06 1.73 15.35
C LYS A 40 3.57 1.40 15.36
N GLU A 41 2.79 2.05 16.21
CA GLU A 41 1.33 1.87 16.28
C GLU A 41 0.68 2.23 14.94
N PHE A 42 1.05 3.38 14.35
CA PHE A 42 0.57 3.76 13.02
C PHE A 42 0.95 2.72 11.96
N SER A 43 2.22 2.28 11.94
CA SER A 43 2.67 1.27 10.98
C SER A 43 1.99 -0.07 11.17
N GLN A 44 1.71 -0.50 12.41
CA GLN A 44 1.01 -1.75 12.69
C GLN A 44 -0.45 -1.65 12.27
N SER A 45 -1.13 -0.56 12.63
CA SER A 45 -2.52 -0.31 12.25
C SER A 45 -2.70 -0.24 10.73
N ALA A 46 -1.82 0.48 10.03
CA ALA A 46 -1.81 0.51 8.57
C ALA A 46 -1.54 -0.87 7.94
N LYS A 47 -0.66 -1.69 8.55
CA LYS A 47 -0.36 -3.04 8.07
C LYS A 47 -1.52 -4.01 8.29
N GLU A 48 -2.21 -3.92 9.42
CA GLU A 48 -3.40 -4.71 9.70
C GLU A 48 -4.55 -4.35 8.77
N GLU A 49 -4.82 -3.06 8.57
CA GLU A 49 -5.84 -2.61 7.64
C GLU A 49 -5.51 -3.07 6.22
N TRP A 50 -4.26 -2.86 5.77
CA TRP A 50 -3.79 -3.37 4.48
C TRP A 50 -3.98 -4.87 4.33
N ASN A 51 -3.60 -5.67 5.34
CA ASN A 51 -3.78 -7.13 5.30
C ASN A 51 -5.25 -7.52 5.34
N LYS A 52 -6.13 -6.75 5.97
CA LYS A 52 -7.58 -6.97 5.92
C LYS A 52 -8.12 -6.72 4.52
N VAL A 53 -7.72 -5.61 3.87
CA VAL A 53 -8.18 -5.27 2.51
C VAL A 53 -7.48 -6.08 1.40
N THR A 54 -6.37 -6.74 1.70
CA THR A 54 -5.64 -7.56 0.71
C THR A 54 -5.63 -9.04 1.03
N GLY A 55 -6.04 -9.46 2.23
CA GLY A 55 -6.00 -10.85 2.68
C GLY A 55 -7.31 -11.60 2.45
N SER A 56 -8.46 -10.92 2.47
CA SER A 56 -9.76 -11.54 2.18
C SER A 56 -9.99 -11.70 0.68
N ALA A 57 -10.61 -12.82 0.28
CA ALA A 57 -11.01 -13.07 -1.11
C ALA A 57 -11.98 -11.99 -1.63
N GLU A 58 -12.84 -11.47 -0.77
CA GLU A 58 -13.77 -10.38 -1.06
C GLU A 58 -13.03 -9.08 -1.36
N SER A 59 -12.06 -8.72 -0.53
CA SER A 59 -11.30 -7.49 -0.70
C SER A 59 -10.37 -7.56 -1.92
N LYS A 60 -9.78 -8.73 -2.21
CA LYS A 60 -9.05 -8.99 -3.45
C LYS A 60 -9.94 -8.87 -4.70
N LYS A 61 -11.21 -9.30 -4.62
CA LYS A 61 -12.18 -9.21 -5.72
C LYS A 61 -12.48 -7.75 -6.06
N VAL A 62 -12.84 -6.96 -5.05
CA VAL A 62 -13.15 -5.53 -5.22
C VAL A 62 -11.92 -4.78 -5.75
N LEU A 63 -10.75 -5.05 -5.17
CA LEU A 63 -9.49 -4.44 -5.61
C LEU A 63 -9.16 -4.81 -7.07
N ALA A 64 -9.27 -6.09 -7.44
CA ALA A 64 -9.05 -6.54 -8.81
C ALA A 64 -10.06 -5.94 -9.79
N GLY A 65 -11.33 -5.81 -9.40
CA GLY A 65 -12.38 -5.23 -10.21
C GLY A 65 -12.18 -3.73 -10.49
N ILE A 66 -11.84 -2.97 -9.45
CA ILE A 66 -11.53 -1.53 -9.57
C ILE A 66 -10.25 -1.33 -10.40
N LEU A 67 -9.19 -2.09 -10.12
CA LEU A 67 -7.95 -2.04 -10.90
C LEU A 67 -8.17 -2.40 -12.37
N ALA A 68 -9.09 -3.31 -12.66
CA ALA A 68 -9.44 -3.68 -14.02
C ALA A 68 -10.22 -2.56 -14.75
N ILE A 69 -11.02 -1.77 -14.05
CA ILE A 69 -11.72 -0.62 -14.66
C ILE A 69 -10.73 0.51 -14.98
N PHE A 70 -9.86 0.87 -14.05
CA PHE A 70 -8.95 2.01 -14.23
C PHE A 70 -7.66 1.64 -14.99
N LEU A 71 -7.09 0.45 -14.71
CA LEU A 71 -5.81 -0.02 -15.25
C LEU A 71 -5.96 -1.38 -15.99
N GLY A 72 -7.17 -1.76 -16.40
CA GLY A 72 -7.40 -3.03 -17.12
C GLY A 72 -6.70 -3.10 -18.47
N ALA A 73 -6.61 -1.95 -19.16
CA ALA A 73 -5.83 -1.84 -20.39
C ALA A 73 -4.34 -2.16 -20.18
N PHE A 74 -3.80 -2.06 -18.95
CA PHE A 74 -2.42 -2.43 -18.64
C PHE A 74 -2.29 -3.86 -18.07
N GLY A 75 -3.40 -4.55 -17.80
CA GLY A 75 -3.40 -5.89 -17.21
C GLY A 75 -3.05 -5.94 -15.72
N VAL A 76 -3.05 -4.80 -15.01
CA VAL A 76 -2.60 -4.71 -13.60
C VAL A 76 -3.44 -5.57 -12.66
N HIS A 77 -4.74 -5.70 -12.93
CA HIS A 77 -5.68 -6.53 -12.17
C HIS A 77 -5.30 -8.01 -12.14
N LYS A 78 -4.59 -8.53 -13.14
CA LYS A 78 -4.10 -9.92 -13.17
C LYS A 78 -2.92 -10.16 -12.23
N PHE A 79 -2.11 -9.13 -11.96
CA PHE A 79 -0.98 -9.23 -11.03
C PHE A 79 -1.45 -9.41 -9.59
N ILE A 80 -2.54 -8.75 -9.19
CA ILE A 80 -3.17 -8.90 -7.86
C ILE A 80 -3.62 -10.34 -7.60
N LEU A 81 -4.06 -11.03 -8.66
CA LEU A 81 -4.51 -12.42 -8.60
C LEU A 81 -3.37 -13.44 -8.67
N GLY A 82 -2.11 -12.99 -8.84
CA GLY A 82 -0.95 -13.87 -8.98
C GLY A 82 -0.77 -14.47 -10.37
N TYR A 83 -1.40 -13.89 -11.39
CA TYR A 83 -1.22 -14.22 -12.82
C TYR A 83 -0.17 -13.30 -13.45
N GLN A 84 1.05 -13.35 -12.93
CA GLN A 84 2.13 -12.47 -13.39
C GLN A 84 2.44 -12.67 -14.88
N LYS A 85 2.35 -13.91 -15.39
CA LYS A 85 2.65 -14.19 -16.80
C LYS A 85 1.61 -13.55 -17.72
N GLU A 86 0.34 -13.68 -17.38
CA GLU A 86 -0.79 -13.19 -18.17
C GLU A 86 -0.92 -11.66 -18.06
N GLY A 87 -0.63 -11.10 -16.88
CA GLY A 87 -0.46 -9.66 -16.71
C GLY A 87 0.66 -9.09 -17.57
N ILE A 88 1.81 -9.76 -17.65
CA ILE A 88 2.92 -9.34 -18.53
C ILE A 88 2.52 -9.43 -20.01
N ILE A 89 1.81 -10.48 -20.42
CA ILE A 89 1.33 -10.62 -21.81
C ILE A 89 0.39 -9.47 -22.17
N MET A 90 -0.58 -9.14 -21.31
CA MET A 90 -1.44 -7.96 -21.46
C MET A 90 -0.63 -6.68 -21.57
N LEU A 91 0.34 -6.48 -20.68
CA LEU A 91 1.17 -5.28 -20.67
C LEU A 91 1.98 -5.12 -21.95
N VAL A 92 2.59 -6.20 -22.45
CA VAL A 92 3.32 -6.19 -23.72
C VAL A 92 2.38 -5.94 -24.90
N LEU A 93 1.21 -6.60 -24.94
CA LEU A 93 0.21 -6.37 -26.00
C LEU A 93 -0.28 -4.92 -26.01
N SER A 94 -0.45 -4.32 -24.84
CA SER A 94 -0.86 -2.92 -24.73
C SER A 94 0.24 -1.96 -25.17
N VAL A 95 1.50 -2.21 -24.80
CA VAL A 95 2.63 -1.42 -25.28
C VAL A 95 2.78 -1.55 -26.80
N VAL A 96 2.73 -2.77 -27.34
CA VAL A 96 2.78 -3.01 -28.78
C VAL A 96 1.58 -2.37 -29.50
N GLY A 97 0.38 -2.48 -28.93
CA GLY A 97 -0.82 -1.84 -29.44
C GLY A 97 -0.71 -0.32 -29.47
N ILE A 98 -0.15 0.30 -28.43
CA ILE A 98 0.11 1.74 -28.36
C ILE A 98 1.15 2.16 -29.43
N VAL A 99 2.24 1.40 -29.57
CA VAL A 99 3.26 1.68 -30.60
C VAL A 99 2.69 1.55 -32.01
N LEU A 100 1.89 0.51 -32.28
CA LEU A 100 1.21 0.32 -33.56
C LEU A 100 0.08 1.32 -33.79
N SER A 101 -0.51 1.87 -32.72
CA SER A 101 -1.51 2.93 -32.77
C SER A 101 -0.92 4.23 -33.31
N CYS A 102 0.38 4.51 -33.06
CA CYS A 102 1.08 5.63 -33.70
C CYS A 102 1.11 5.53 -35.24
N VAL A 103 1.00 4.32 -35.79
CA VAL A 103 0.91 4.06 -37.25
C VAL A 103 -0.55 3.92 -37.71
N GLY A 104 -1.52 4.12 -36.81
CA GLY A 104 -2.97 4.05 -37.05
C GLY A 104 -3.58 2.65 -37.00
N ILE A 105 -2.77 1.60 -37.15
CA ILE A 105 -3.24 0.20 -37.26
C ILE A 105 -3.55 -0.39 -35.87
N GLY A 106 -2.84 0.04 -34.82
CA GLY A 106 -3.00 -0.50 -33.46
C GLY A 106 -4.20 0.03 -32.68
N VAL A 107 -4.92 1.05 -33.18
CA VAL A 107 -6.01 1.72 -32.45
C VAL A 107 -7.13 0.73 -32.08
N LEU A 108 -7.51 -0.14 -33.01
CA LEU A 108 -8.52 -1.18 -32.76
C LEU A 108 -8.05 -2.21 -31.71
N LEU A 109 -6.74 -2.51 -31.69
CA LEU A 109 -6.14 -3.47 -30.78
C LEU A 109 -6.12 -2.92 -29.34
N VAL A 110 -5.73 -1.65 -29.16
CA VAL A 110 -5.79 -0.96 -27.86
C VAL A 110 -7.22 -0.86 -27.34
N TRP A 111 -8.18 -0.53 -28.21
CA TRP A 111 -9.60 -0.52 -27.85
C TRP A 111 -10.10 -1.90 -27.41
N ALA A 112 -9.77 -2.96 -28.16
CA ALA A 112 -10.16 -4.32 -27.82
C ALA A 112 -9.58 -4.78 -26.47
N VAL A 113 -8.30 -4.51 -26.20
CA VAL A 113 -7.66 -4.86 -24.92
C VAL A 113 -8.26 -4.05 -23.76
N GLY A 114 -8.57 -2.77 -23.98
CA GLY A 114 -9.26 -1.94 -22.99
C GLY A 114 -10.67 -2.45 -22.66
N LEU A 115 -11.44 -2.86 -23.66
CA LEU A 115 -12.76 -3.47 -23.47
C LEU A 115 -12.67 -4.79 -22.70
N VAL A 116 -11.70 -5.63 -23.01
CA VAL A 116 -11.45 -6.87 -22.29
C VAL A 116 -11.13 -6.58 -20.83
N GLY A 117 -10.24 -5.63 -20.53
CA GLY A 117 -9.97 -5.21 -19.15
C GLY A 117 -11.21 -4.68 -18.42
N LEU A 118 -12.02 -3.86 -19.09
CA LEU A 118 -13.25 -3.31 -18.52
C LEU A 118 -14.29 -4.40 -18.20
N ILE A 119 -14.55 -5.29 -19.15
CA ILE A 119 -15.50 -6.40 -18.96
C ILE A 119 -14.98 -7.32 -17.84
N GLU A 120 -13.66 -7.55 -17.71
CA GLU A 120 -13.07 -8.34 -16.61
C GLU A 120 -13.32 -7.66 -15.27
N GLY A 121 -13.17 -6.33 -15.21
CA GLY A 121 -13.47 -5.57 -14.01
C GLY A 121 -14.92 -5.68 -13.56
N ILE A 122 -15.86 -5.58 -14.51
CA ILE A 122 -17.28 -5.78 -14.22
C ILE A 122 -17.53 -7.22 -13.75
N ILE A 123 -17.00 -8.23 -14.44
CA ILE A 123 -17.19 -9.63 -14.06
C ILE A 123 -16.68 -9.92 -12.65
N TYR A 124 -15.52 -9.36 -12.28
CA TYR A 124 -15.00 -9.49 -10.92
C TYR A 124 -15.91 -8.83 -9.89
N LEU A 125 -16.43 -7.63 -10.17
CA LEU A 125 -17.35 -6.94 -9.25
C LEU A 125 -18.73 -7.61 -9.15
N THR A 126 -19.21 -8.25 -10.22
CA THR A 126 -20.54 -8.88 -10.25
C THR A 126 -20.56 -10.33 -9.77
N LYS A 127 -19.40 -11.00 -9.66
CA LYS A 127 -19.32 -12.37 -9.13
C LYS A 127 -19.43 -12.40 -7.60
N SER A 128 -19.97 -13.48 -7.08
CA SER A 128 -19.91 -13.79 -5.64
C SER A 128 -18.47 -14.11 -5.23
N ASP A 129 -18.13 -13.87 -3.96
CA ASP A 129 -16.75 -14.07 -3.47
C ASP A 129 -16.30 -15.52 -3.52
N GLU A 130 -17.21 -16.46 -3.25
CA GLU A 130 -16.95 -17.90 -3.40
C GLU A 130 -16.68 -18.29 -4.86
N GLU A 131 -17.49 -17.82 -5.80
CA GLU A 131 -17.27 -18.11 -7.21
C GLU A 131 -15.97 -17.49 -7.71
N PHE A 132 -15.66 -16.27 -7.27
CA PHE A 132 -14.42 -15.60 -7.61
C PHE A 132 -13.22 -16.37 -7.08
N TYR A 133 -13.25 -16.78 -5.81
CA TYR A 133 -12.20 -17.59 -5.22
C TYR A 133 -12.03 -18.92 -5.95
N ASN A 134 -13.12 -19.66 -6.17
CA ASN A 134 -13.07 -20.96 -6.84
C ASN A 134 -12.60 -20.86 -8.29
N THR A 135 -12.98 -19.80 -9.01
CA THR A 135 -12.62 -19.64 -10.42
C THR A 135 -11.21 -19.08 -10.60
N TYR A 136 -10.88 -18.00 -9.88
CA TYR A 136 -9.69 -17.19 -10.13
C TYR A 136 -8.58 -17.38 -9.10
N GLN A 137 -8.83 -17.96 -7.93
CA GLN A 137 -7.77 -18.26 -6.96
C GLN A 137 -7.47 -19.76 -6.92
N ALA A 138 -8.48 -20.61 -6.71
CA ALA A 138 -8.32 -22.06 -6.67
C ALA A 138 -8.23 -22.69 -8.07
N GLY A 139 -9.15 -22.34 -8.97
CA GLY A 139 -9.22 -22.87 -10.34
C GLY A 139 -8.22 -22.26 -11.31
N ARG A 140 -7.48 -21.23 -10.86
CA ARG A 140 -6.44 -20.53 -11.62
C ARG A 140 -6.85 -20.15 -13.06
N LYS A 141 -8.11 -19.74 -13.28
CA LYS A 141 -8.60 -19.31 -14.60
C LYS A 141 -8.06 -17.91 -14.97
N PRO A 142 -7.17 -17.79 -15.98
CA PRO A 142 -6.46 -16.53 -16.22
C PRO A 142 -7.27 -15.47 -16.96
N TRP A 143 -8.33 -15.82 -17.67
CA TRP A 143 -9.20 -14.93 -18.43
C TRP A 143 -10.66 -15.31 -18.20
N PHE A 144 -11.60 -14.42 -18.55
CA PHE A 144 -13.06 -14.63 -18.53
C PHE A 144 -13.53 -16.09 -18.48
#